data_AF-A0A3D2WAF4-F1
#
_entry.id   AF-A0A3D2WAF4-F1
#
_cell.length_a   1.000
_cell.length_b   1.000
_cell.length_c   1.000
_cell.angle_alpha   90.00
_cell.angle_beta   90.00
_cell.angle_gamma   90.00
#
_symmetry.space_group_name_H-M   'P 1'
#
loop_
_entity.id
_entity.type
_entity.pdbx_description
1 polymer ?
#
loop_
_entity_poly.entity_id
_entity_poly.type
_entity_poly.pdbx_seq_one_letter_code
_entity_poly.pdbx_strand_id
1 'polypeptide(L)' 'ELGSADWAQRVANSKFAQWPAYGRASRGHIGIQDHGDRVSFRNLKIREIN' A
#
# COMPACT_ATOMS: atom_id res chain seq x y z
N GLU A 1 -5.72 1.30 12.56
CA GLU A 1 -5.06 2.50 11.98
C GLU A 1 -3.63 2.15 11.60
N LEU A 2 -3.02 2.82 10.62
CA LEU A 2 -1.60 2.59 10.32
C LEU A 2 -0.76 2.91 11.55
N GLY A 3 0.20 2.03 11.87
CA GLY A 3 1.07 2.18 13.04
C GLY A 3 0.47 1.76 14.39
N SER A 4 -0.81 1.35 14.46
CA SER A 4 -1.38 0.83 15.70
C SER A 4 -0.88 -0.59 16.04
N ALA A 5 -1.09 -1.03 17.29
CA ALA A 5 -0.77 -2.40 17.72
C ALA A 5 -1.51 -3.46 16.88
N ASP A 6 -2.80 -3.23 16.58
CA ASP A 6 -3.59 -4.08 15.68
C ASP A 6 -2.98 -4.15 14.27
N TRP A 7 -2.52 -3.02 13.72
CA TRP A 7 -1.85 -3.01 12.41
C TRP A 7 -0.53 -3.81 12.44
N ALA A 8 0.29 -3.62 13.46
CA ALA A 8 1.54 -4.36 13.61
C ALA A 8 1.29 -5.88 13.67
N GLN A 9 0.26 -6.31 14.41
CA GLN A 9 -0.13 -7.72 14.48
C GLN A 9 -0.58 -8.28 13.13
N ARG A 10 -1.37 -7.52 12.37
CA ARG A 10 -1.81 -7.92 11.02
C ARG A 10 -0.62 -8.06 10.06
N VAL A 11 0.34 -7.14 10.10
CA VAL A 11 1.54 -7.20 9.25
C VAL A 11 2.38 -8.43 9.60
N ALA A 12 2.60 -8.71 10.88
CA ALA A 12 3.35 -9.87 11.35
C ALA A 12 2.72 -11.21 10.91
N ASN A 13 1.40 -11.25 10.76
CA ASN A 13 0.64 -12.42 10.32
C ASN A 13 0.37 -12.46 8.80
N SER A 14 1.01 -11.60 8.01
CA SER A 14 0.77 -11.48 6.56
C SER A 14 1.97 -11.95 5.73
N LYS A 15 1.78 -12.06 4.41
CA LYS A 15 2.90 -12.26 3.44
C LYS A 15 3.96 -11.16 3.49
N PHE A 16 3.69 -10.05 4.17
CA PHE A 16 4.61 -8.92 4.30
C PHE A 16 5.46 -8.97 5.57
N ALA A 17 5.33 -9.99 6.41
CA ALA A 17 5.99 -10.10 7.72
C ALA A 17 7.52 -9.92 7.64
N GLN A 18 8.15 -10.40 6.57
CA GLN A 18 9.60 -10.29 6.34
C GLN A 18 10.08 -8.89 5.93
N TRP A 19 9.18 -7.92 5.76
CA TRP A 19 9.51 -6.56 5.33
C TRP A 19 9.28 -5.56 6.48
N PRO A 20 10.30 -5.26 7.32
CA PRO A 20 10.13 -4.44 8.52
C PRO A 20 9.60 -3.03 8.28
N ALA A 21 9.79 -2.48 7.07
CA ALA A 21 9.35 -1.14 6.70
C ALA A 21 7.95 -1.12 6.03
N TYR A 22 7.30 -2.27 5.84
CA TYR A 22 6.02 -2.35 5.12
C TYR A 22 4.94 -1.47 5.78
N GLY A 23 4.33 -0.59 4.98
CA GLY A 23 3.25 0.28 5.42
C GLY A 23 3.63 1.31 6.49
N ARG A 24 4.93 1.63 6.64
CA ARG A 24 5.41 2.61 7.63
C ARG A 24 5.71 4.00 7.07
N ALA A 25 5.81 4.14 5.75
CA ALA A 25 6.05 5.43 5.12
C ALA A 25 4.78 6.29 5.15
N SER A 26 4.89 7.54 5.61
CA SER A 26 3.78 8.51 5.61
C SER A 26 3.48 9.09 4.23
N ARG A 27 4.42 8.98 3.29
CA ARG A 27 4.31 9.39 1.89
C ARG A 27 5.00 8.38 0.99
N GLY A 28 4.52 8.26 -0.25
CA GLY A 28 5.07 7.34 -1.24
C GLY A 28 4.42 7.49 -2.60
N HIS A 29 4.78 6.60 -3.53
CA HIS A 29 4.21 6.55 -4.86
C HIS A 29 2.86 5.82 -4.88
N ILE A 30 2.04 6.11 -5.90
CA ILE A 30 0.86 5.32 -6.23
C ILE A 30 1.27 4.22 -7.21
N GLY A 31 1.05 2.97 -6.81
CA GLY A 31 1.29 1.81 -7.66
C GLY A 31 0.02 1.39 -8.40
N ILE A 32 0.13 1.15 -9.70
CA ILE A 32 -0.90 0.48 -10.51
C ILE A 32 -0.31 -0.88 -10.87
N GLN A 33 -1.01 -1.95 -10.50
CA GLN A 33 -0.55 -3.31 -10.74
C GLN A 33 -1.38 -3.96 -11.84
N ASP A 34 -0.69 -4.73 -12.67
CA ASP A 34 -1.26 -5.78 -13.51
C ASP A 34 -0.81 -7.13 -12.91
N HIS A 35 -1.67 -8.14 -13.01
CA HIS A 35 -1.42 -9.49 -12.54
C HIS A 35 -1.49 -10.55 -13.67
N GLY A 36 -1.21 -10.15 -14.92
CA GLY A 36 -1.02 -11.05 -16.06
C GLY A 36 -2.04 -10.88 -17.18
N ASP A 37 -2.87 -9.84 -17.15
CA ASP A 37 -3.98 -9.63 -18.07
C ASP A 37 -3.95 -8.22 -18.66
N ARG A 38 -4.61 -8.01 -19.81
CA ARG A 38 -4.65 -6.68 -20.42
C ARG A 38 -5.52 -5.74 -19.58
N VAL A 39 -4.90 -4.70 -19.01
CA VAL A 39 -5.59 -3.58 -18.36
C VAL A 39 -5.26 -2.27 -19.07
N SER A 40 -6.21 -1.34 -19.13
CA SER A 40 -6.02 -0.02 -19.77
C SER A 40 -6.66 1.07 -18.93
N PHE A 41 -5.89 2.12 -18.62
CA PHE A 41 -6.28 3.21 -17.75
C PHE A 41 -6.22 4.54 -18.51
N ARG A 42 -7.10 5.48 -18.15
CA ARG A 42 -7.05 6.87 -18.63
C ARG A 42 -7.66 7.81 -17.61
N ASN A 43 -7.31 9.10 -17.68
CA ASN A 43 -7.88 10.16 -16.84
C ASN A 43 -7.69 9.96 -15.33
N LEU A 44 -6.56 9.37 -14.89
CA LEU A 44 -6.23 9.25 -13.48
C LEU A 44 -5.84 10.63 -12.92
N LYS A 45 -6.53 11.08 -11.87
CA LYS A 45 -6.32 12.38 -11.22
C LYS A 45 -6.26 12.16 -9.71
N ILE A 46 -5.40 12.92 -9.04
CA ILE A 46 -5.27 12.91 -7.58
C ILE A 46 -5.51 14.32 -7.04
N ARG A 47 -6.13 14.39 -5.86
CA ARG A 47 -6.20 15.59 -5.03
C ARG A 47 -5.60 15.26 -3.66
N GLU A 48 -4.60 16.02 -3.25
CA GLU A 48 -4.02 15.87 -1.91
C GLU A 48 -5.04 16.29 -0.83
N ILE A 49 -4.99 15.61 0.31
CA ILE A 49 -5.84 15.88 1.47
C ILE A 49 -4.91 16.40 2.57
N ASN A 50 -5.31 17.50 3.20
CA ASN A 50 -4.59 18.12 4.33
C ASN A 50 -5.03 17.49 5.64
#